data_AF-A0A498PP27-F1
#
_entry.id   AF-A0A498PP27-F1
#
_cell.length_a   1.000
_cell.length_b   1.000
_cell.length_c   1.000
_cell.angle_alpha   90.00
_cell.angle_beta   90.00
_cell.angle_gamma   90.00
#
_symmetry.space_group_name_H-M   'P 1'
#
loop_
_entity.id
_entity.type
_entity.pdbx_description
1 polymer ?
#
loop_
_entity_poly.entity_id
_entity_poly.type
_entity_poly.pdbx_seq_one_letter_code
_entity_poly.pdbx_strand_id
1 'polypeptide(L)'
;MSKARVDFLEVTSGHLSVTAAARAYGLSRQHIYRLYRLLQRYQLGGLDAVEARSRRPASNPRAVTDEVIAAIVLLREQLTADGRDAGPLTLQDHLAHQGLPVPATSTIRRILHHHGLITPQPRKRPRNSYHRFAAEQPNECWQSDFTH
;
A
#
# COMPACT_ATOMS: atom_id res chain seq x y z
N MET A 1 16.32 -10.61 7.09
CA MET A 1 16.96 -9.61 7.98
C MET A 1 17.44 -8.43 7.14
N SER A 2 17.21 -7.19 7.55
CA SER A 2 17.67 -6.03 6.76
C SER A 2 19.19 -5.85 6.90
N LYS A 3 19.89 -5.40 5.84
CA LYS A 3 21.34 -5.16 5.86
C LYS A 3 21.79 -4.30 7.05
N ALA A 4 21.04 -3.23 7.33
CA ALA A 4 21.30 -2.34 8.46
C ALA A 4 21.20 -3.02 9.86
N ARG A 5 20.47 -4.14 9.98
CA ARG A 5 20.37 -4.91 11.24
C ARG A 5 21.58 -5.82 11.42
N VAL A 6 22.09 -6.42 10.34
CA VAL A 6 23.29 -7.26 10.37
C VAL A 6 24.50 -6.41 10.76
N ASP A 7 24.70 -5.29 10.06
CA ASP A 7 25.80 -4.35 10.33
C ASP A 7 25.75 -3.82 11.78
N PHE A 8 24.54 -3.54 12.29
CA PHE A 8 24.31 -3.12 13.68
C PHE A 8 24.67 -4.20 14.71
N LEU A 9 24.28 -5.45 14.47
CA LEU A 9 24.57 -6.57 15.38
C LEU A 9 26.07 -6.84 15.45
N GLU A 10 26.78 -6.78 14.33
CA GLU A 10 28.24 -6.96 14.31
C GLU A 10 28.98 -5.89 15.10
N VAL A 11 28.56 -4.62 14.97
CA VAL A 11 29.14 -3.53 15.77
C VAL A 11 28.82 -3.68 17.26
N THR A 12 27.60 -4.11 17.60
CA THR A 12 27.16 -4.26 18.99
C THR A 12 27.81 -5.47 19.67
N SER A 13 28.09 -6.54 18.93
CA SER A 13 28.79 -7.75 19.40
C SER A 13 30.29 -7.53 19.68
N GLY A 14 30.83 -6.34 19.39
CA GLY A 14 32.22 -5.99 19.65
C GLY A 14 33.21 -6.48 18.59
N HIS A 15 32.75 -7.11 17.52
CA HIS A 15 33.62 -7.60 16.45
C HIS A 15 34.25 -6.48 15.61
N LEU A 16 33.54 -5.36 15.43
CA LEU A 16 34.00 -4.23 14.61
C LEU A 16 33.59 -2.89 15.23
N SER A 17 34.48 -1.89 15.13
CA SER A 17 34.10 -0.50 15.36
C SER A 17 33.26 0.02 14.19
N VAL A 18 32.49 1.09 14.39
CA VAL A 18 31.69 1.73 13.33
C VAL A 18 32.55 2.08 12.10
N THR A 19 33.78 2.57 12.32
CA THR A 19 34.74 2.91 11.27
C THR A 19 35.27 1.67 10.55
N ALA A 20 35.51 0.57 11.27
CA ALA A 20 35.96 -0.68 10.68
C ALA A 20 34.84 -1.32 9.84
N ALA A 21 33.61 -1.36 10.35
CA ALA A 21 32.43 -1.81 9.62
C ALA A 21 32.17 -0.97 8.36
N ALA A 22 32.36 0.35 8.44
CA ALA A 22 32.20 1.23 7.28
C ALA A 22 33.19 0.92 6.14
N ARG A 23 34.45 0.59 6.48
CA ARG A 23 35.45 0.17 5.50
C ARG A 23 35.18 -1.23 4.96
N ALA A 24 34.88 -2.20 5.84
CA ALA A 24 34.66 -3.59 5.48
C ALA A 24 33.44 -3.76 4.56
N TYR A 25 32.35 -3.01 4.81
CA TYR A 25 31.10 -3.14 4.09
C TYR A 25 30.83 -2.04 3.05
N GLY A 26 31.77 -1.12 2.85
CA GLY A 26 31.63 0.00 1.91
C GLY A 26 30.43 0.89 2.23
N LEU A 27 30.22 1.21 3.51
CA LEU A 27 29.05 1.96 3.96
C LEU A 27 29.16 3.44 3.57
N SER A 28 28.06 3.99 3.02
CA SER A 28 27.98 5.42 2.74
C SER A 28 27.94 6.24 4.04
N ARG A 29 28.32 7.52 3.97
CA ARG A 29 28.21 8.48 5.09
C ARG A 29 26.81 8.47 5.73
N GLN A 30 25.76 8.41 4.92
CA GLN A 30 24.38 8.34 5.40
C GLN A 30 24.10 7.07 6.21
N HIS A 31 24.66 5.93 5.79
CA HIS A 31 24.51 4.67 6.52
C HIS A 31 25.23 4.75 7.87
N ILE A 32 26.41 5.34 7.94
CA ILE A 32 27.16 5.55 9.19
C ILE A 32 26.33 6.37 10.19
N TYR A 33 25.74 7.49 9.77
CA TYR A 33 24.86 8.29 10.65
C TYR A 33 23.63 7.50 11.11
N ARG A 34 23.06 6.67 10.24
CA ARG A 34 21.96 5.78 10.61
C ARG A 34 22.39 4.77 11.68
N LEU A 35 23.59 4.19 11.54
CA LEU A 35 24.13 3.22 12.49
C LEU A 35 24.33 3.84 13.87
N TYR A 36 24.91 5.04 13.96
CA TYR A 36 25.02 5.77 15.21
C TYR A 36 23.66 6.02 15.87
N ARG A 37 22.65 6.39 15.07
CA ARG A 37 21.28 6.57 15.58
C ARG A 37 20.68 5.27 16.12
N LEU A 38 20.98 4.12 15.50
CA LEU A 38 20.55 2.80 15.98
C LEU A 38 21.25 2.41 17.28
N LEU A 39 22.57 2.66 17.39
CA LEU A 39 23.34 2.44 18.64
C LEU A 39 22.80 3.28 19.81
N GLN A 40 22.50 4.56 19.57
CA GLN A 40 21.86 5.41 20.59
C GLN A 40 20.51 4.86 21.04
N ARG A 41 19.69 4.37 20.10
CA ARG A 41 18.38 3.76 20.44
C ARG A 41 18.53 2.48 21.22
N TYR A 42 19.50 1.65 20.85
CA TYR A 42 19.80 0.41 21.55
C TYR A 42 20.20 0.65 23.01
N GLN A 43 21.05 1.66 23.26
CA GLN A 43 21.41 2.05 24.63
C GLN A 43 20.21 2.49 25.47
N LEU A 44 19.18 3.08 24.85
CA LEU A 44 18.00 3.59 25.54
C LEU A 44 16.86 2.58 25.68
N GLY A 45 16.76 1.58 24.81
CA GLY A 45 15.58 0.71 24.74
C GLY A 45 15.83 -0.68 24.16
N GLY A 46 17.07 -1.16 24.16
CA GLY A 46 17.43 -2.52 23.76
C GLY A 46 17.16 -2.84 22.28
N LEU A 47 17.01 -4.13 21.98
CA LEU A 47 16.84 -4.62 20.60
C LEU A 47 15.57 -4.09 19.93
N ASP A 48 14.48 -3.93 20.68
CA ASP A 48 13.19 -3.46 20.13
C ASP A 48 13.28 -2.01 19.64
N ALA A 49 14.13 -1.18 20.26
CA ALA A 49 14.32 0.20 19.86
C ALA A 49 15.05 0.36 18.51
N VAL A 50 15.73 -0.69 18.04
CA VAL A 50 16.47 -0.74 16.77
C VAL A 50 15.54 -1.02 15.59
N GLU A 51 14.33 -1.51 15.85
CA GLU A 51 13.36 -1.82 14.81
C GLU A 51 13.01 -0.61 13.94
N ALA A 52 12.69 -0.92 12.69
CA ALA A 52 12.34 0.08 11.70
C ALA A 52 11.03 0.76 12.11
N ARG A 53 11.14 1.94 12.73
CA ARG A 53 9.99 2.79 13.01
C ARG A 53 9.31 3.21 11.72
N SER A 54 8.00 3.42 11.80
CA SER A 54 7.21 3.98 10.70
C SER A 54 7.88 5.23 10.13
N ARG A 55 8.00 5.27 8.82
CA ARG A 55 8.47 6.46 8.07
C ARG A 55 7.33 7.39 7.70
N ARG A 56 6.10 7.05 8.10
CA ARG A 56 4.92 7.87 7.83
C ARG A 56 5.10 9.22 8.55
N PRO A 57 4.78 10.35 7.90
CA PRO A 57 4.76 11.65 8.57
C PRO A 57 3.81 11.59 9.79
N ALA A 58 4.19 12.30 10.86
CA ALA A 58 3.44 12.30 12.12
C ALA A 58 2.03 12.88 11.95
N SER A 59 1.86 13.84 11.05
CA SER A 59 0.56 14.43 10.71
C SER A 59 0.46 14.70 9.22
N ASN A 60 -0.77 14.77 8.72
CA ASN A 60 -1.08 15.25 7.37
C ASN A 60 -2.24 16.25 7.49
N PRO A 61 -2.02 17.56 7.27
CA PRO A 61 -3.07 18.58 7.40
C PRO A 61 -4.19 18.42 6.35
N ARG A 62 -3.94 17.66 5.28
CA ARG A 62 -4.95 17.32 4.25
C ARG A 62 -5.62 15.97 4.50
N ALA A 63 -5.44 15.40 5.69
CA ALA A 63 -6.15 14.19 6.07
C ALA A 63 -7.66 14.50 6.16
N VAL A 64 -8.47 13.57 5.66
CA VAL A 64 -9.92 13.59 5.89
C VAL A 64 -10.14 13.36 7.38
N THR A 65 -11.08 14.11 7.98
CA THR A 65 -11.42 13.96 9.39
C THR A 65 -12.05 12.61 9.66
N ASP A 66 -11.86 12.08 10.87
CA ASP A 66 -12.43 10.79 11.28
C ASP A 66 -13.96 10.79 11.20
N GLU A 67 -14.59 11.94 11.46
CA GLU A 67 -16.04 12.15 11.30
C GLU A 67 -16.51 11.86 9.87
N VAL A 68 -15.82 12.40 8.85
CA VAL A 68 -16.18 12.18 7.44
C VAL A 68 -15.89 10.74 7.02
N ILE A 69 -14.82 10.14 7.54
CA ILE A 69 -14.52 8.73 7.31
C ILE A 69 -15.64 7.85 7.85
N ALA A 70 -16.09 8.10 9.08
CA ALA A 70 -17.19 7.37 9.70
C ALA A 70 -18.50 7.56 8.92
N ALA A 71 -18.81 8.78 8.49
CA ALA A 71 -19.99 9.06 7.68
C ALA A 71 -19.96 8.30 6.34
N ILE A 72 -18.81 8.25 5.65
CA ILE A 72 -18.63 7.47 4.41
C ILE A 72 -18.90 5.99 4.64
N VAL A 73 -18.34 5.42 5.70
CA VAL A 73 -18.49 3.99 6.04
C VAL A 73 -19.94 3.66 6.34
N LEU A 74 -20.59 4.44 7.21
CA LEU A 74 -21.99 4.25 7.59
C LEU A 74 -22.93 4.38 6.39
N LEU A 75 -22.77 5.42 5.57
CA LEU A 75 -23.57 5.61 4.36
C LEU A 75 -23.40 4.45 3.38
N ARG A 76 -22.16 3.96 3.20
CA ARG A 76 -21.88 2.81 2.33
C ARG A 76 -22.62 1.57 2.81
N GLU A 77 -22.55 1.27 4.10
CA GLU A 77 -23.21 0.10 4.69
C GLU A 77 -24.74 0.20 4.59
N GLN A 78 -25.31 1.35 4.95
CA GLN A 78 -26.75 1.62 4.87
C GLN A 78 -27.28 1.49 3.44
N LEU A 79 -26.66 2.18 2.48
CA LEU A 79 -27.11 2.13 1.09
C LEU A 79 -26.97 0.73 0.49
N THR A 80 -25.92 -0.02 0.87
CA THR A 80 -25.73 -1.40 0.41
C THR A 80 -26.79 -2.32 1.02
N ALA A 81 -27.12 -2.16 2.31
CA ALA A 81 -28.16 -2.92 2.98
C ALA A 81 -29.55 -2.64 2.40
N ASP A 82 -29.82 -1.39 2.00
CA ASP A 82 -31.04 -0.98 1.32
C ASP A 82 -31.11 -1.42 -0.16
N GLY A 83 -30.05 -2.05 -0.69
CA GLY A 83 -29.96 -2.46 -2.09
C GLY A 83 -29.86 -1.29 -3.07
N ARG A 84 -29.44 -0.11 -2.61
CA ARG A 84 -29.27 1.11 -3.41
C ARG A 84 -27.85 1.20 -3.97
N ASP A 85 -27.66 2.08 -4.96
CA ASP A 85 -26.30 2.40 -5.39
C ASP A 85 -25.55 3.08 -4.24
N ALA A 86 -24.38 2.53 -3.93
CA ALA A 86 -23.50 3.02 -2.88
C ALA A 86 -22.11 3.40 -3.45
N GLY A 87 -22.07 3.77 -4.73
CA GLY A 87 -20.87 4.19 -5.42
C GLY A 87 -20.26 5.48 -4.83
N PRO A 88 -18.96 5.75 -5.12
CA PRO A 88 -18.29 6.94 -4.60
C PRO A 88 -18.93 8.28 -4.99
N LEU A 89 -19.58 8.36 -6.16
CA LEU A 89 -20.31 9.57 -6.59
C LEU A 89 -21.58 9.77 -5.75
N THR A 90 -22.34 8.70 -5.56
CA THR A 90 -23.56 8.70 -4.74
C THR A 90 -23.24 9.06 -3.29
N LEU A 91 -22.14 8.53 -2.75
CA LEU A 91 -21.66 8.92 -1.42
C LEU A 91 -21.25 10.41 -1.35
N GLN A 92 -20.66 10.99 -2.39
CA GLN A 92 -20.36 12.43 -2.40
C GLN A 92 -21.62 13.27 -2.29
N ASP A 93 -22.66 12.91 -3.03
CA ASP A 93 -23.94 13.60 -3.03
C ASP A 93 -24.60 13.55 -1.65
N HIS A 94 -24.65 12.37 -1.03
CA HIS A 94 -25.15 12.22 0.34
C HIS A 94 -24.36 13.02 1.37
N LEU A 95 -23.02 13.04 1.27
CA LEU A 95 -22.18 13.85 2.18
C LEU A 95 -22.40 15.35 1.98
N ALA A 96 -22.59 15.79 0.73
CA ALA A 96 -22.88 17.19 0.42
C ALA A 96 -24.22 17.62 1.05
N HIS A 97 -25.24 16.77 0.96
CA HIS A 97 -26.54 17.00 1.59
C HIS A 97 -26.49 17.04 3.13
N GLN A 98 -25.53 16.35 3.74
CA GLN A 98 -25.26 16.40 5.18
C GLN A 98 -24.41 17.61 5.61
N GLY A 99 -23.97 18.46 4.67
CA GLY A 99 -23.12 19.62 4.96
C GLY A 99 -21.68 19.26 5.36
N LEU A 100 -21.25 18.02 5.11
CA LEU A 100 -19.90 17.55 5.43
C LEU A 100 -18.91 17.94 4.32
N PRO A 101 -17.61 18.14 4.64
CA PRO A 101 -16.61 18.45 3.64
C PRO A 101 -16.41 17.22 2.73
N VAL A 102 -16.79 17.38 1.46
CA VAL A 102 -16.83 16.28 0.48
C VAL A 102 -15.43 15.97 -0.06
N PRO A 103 -14.86 14.79 0.24
CA PRO A 103 -13.58 14.40 -0.32
C PRO A 103 -13.71 13.96 -1.78
N ALA A 104 -12.62 13.98 -2.52
CA ALA A 104 -12.59 13.48 -3.91
C ALA A 104 -13.00 12.00 -4.00
N THR A 105 -13.60 11.59 -5.12
CA THR A 105 -14.06 10.21 -5.36
C THR A 105 -12.96 9.17 -5.18
N SER A 106 -11.72 9.50 -5.56
CA SER A 106 -10.54 8.66 -5.36
C SER A 106 -10.19 8.46 -3.88
N THR A 107 -10.38 9.50 -3.06
CA THR A 107 -10.20 9.43 -1.61
C THR A 107 -11.28 8.57 -0.97
N ILE A 108 -12.54 8.71 -1.38
CA ILE A 108 -13.64 7.86 -0.92
C ILE A 108 -13.34 6.40 -1.26
N ARG A 109 -12.96 6.09 -2.51
CA ARG A 109 -12.56 4.73 -2.90
C ARG A 109 -11.44 4.18 -2.03
N ARG A 110 -10.43 4.99 -1.72
CA ARG A 110 -9.32 4.57 -0.86
C ARG A 110 -9.76 4.29 0.58
N ILE A 111 -10.66 5.12 1.12
CA ILE A 111 -11.26 4.91 2.45
C ILE A 111 -12.05 3.59 2.44
N LEU A 112 -12.96 3.41 1.48
CA LEU A 112 -13.75 2.18 1.37
C LEU A 112 -12.88 0.93 1.22
N HIS A 113 -11.82 1.00 0.42
CA HIS A 113 -10.86 -0.10 0.27
C HIS A 113 -10.09 -0.37 1.58
N HIS A 114 -9.70 0.68 2.32
CA HIS A 114 -9.02 0.52 3.61
C HIS A 114 -9.91 -0.20 4.64
N HIS A 115 -11.21 0.08 4.61
CA HIS A 115 -12.22 -0.55 5.48
C HIS A 115 -12.80 -1.86 4.92
N GLY A 116 -12.31 -2.38 3.78
CA GLY A 116 -12.77 -3.65 3.21
C GLY A 116 -14.18 -3.63 2.60
N LEU A 117 -14.76 -2.45 2.34
CA LEU A 117 -16.12 -2.27 1.82
C LEU A 117 -16.22 -2.33 0.28
N ILE A 118 -15.11 -2.65 -0.38
CA ILE A 118 -15.02 -2.88 -1.82
C ILE A 118 -14.54 -4.30 -2.02
N THR A 119 -15.34 -5.12 -2.71
CA THR A 119 -14.86 -6.40 -3.24
C THR A 119 -13.95 -6.11 -4.43
N PRO A 120 -12.64 -6.40 -4.35
CA PRO A 120 -11.74 -6.18 -5.47
C PRO A 120 -12.16 -7.07 -6.64
N GLN A 121 -12.38 -6.47 -7.80
CA GLN A 121 -12.70 -7.24 -8.99
C GLN A 121 -11.50 -8.15 -9.34
N PRO A 122 -11.71 -9.44 -9.62
CA PRO A 122 -10.63 -10.33 -10.03
C PRO A 122 -9.87 -9.71 -11.20
N ARG A 123 -8.54 -9.81 -11.16
CA ARG A 123 -7.66 -9.31 -12.21
C ARG A 123 -8.14 -9.86 -13.55
N LYS A 124 -8.01 -9.03 -14.60
CA LYS A 124 -8.23 -9.46 -15.99
C LYS A 124 -7.54 -10.80 -16.21
N ARG A 125 -8.27 -11.73 -16.85
CA ARG A 125 -7.82 -13.10 -17.12
C ARG A 125 -6.37 -13.07 -17.63
N PRO A 126 -5.45 -13.83 -17.03
CA PRO A 126 -4.04 -13.71 -17.36
C PRO A 126 -3.81 -14.04 -18.83
N ARG A 127 -2.90 -13.31 -19.49
CA ARG A 127 -2.66 -13.43 -20.95
C ARG A 127 -2.26 -14.84 -21.38
N ASN A 128 -1.64 -15.62 -20.49
CA ASN A 128 -1.24 -17.01 -20.74
C ASN A 128 -2.43 -17.99 -20.84
N SER A 129 -3.64 -17.58 -20.44
CA SER A 129 -4.85 -18.38 -20.59
C SER A 129 -5.53 -18.21 -21.97
N TYR A 130 -5.05 -17.28 -22.79
CA TYR A 130 -5.49 -17.16 -24.18
C TYR A 130 -4.85 -18.26 -25.00
N HIS A 131 -5.67 -19.18 -25.52
CA HIS A 131 -5.25 -20.06 -26.59
C HIS A 131 -5.29 -19.28 -27.89
N ARG A 132 -4.23 -19.37 -28.69
CA ARG A 132 -4.26 -18.83 -30.04
C ARG A 132 -5.22 -19.67 -30.87
N PHE A 133 -6.10 -19.01 -31.60
CA PHE A 133 -6.89 -19.63 -32.63
C PHE A 133 -5.96 -19.89 -33.83
N ALA A 134 -5.31 -21.04 -33.83
CA ALA A 134 -4.34 -21.48 -34.83
C ALA A 134 -4.46 -23.00 -35.01
N ALA A 135 -4.22 -23.48 -36.22
CA ALA A 135 -4.16 -24.91 -36.53
C ALA A 135 -2.76 -25.29 -37.03
N GLU A 136 -2.44 -26.58 -36.98
CA GLU A 136 -1.10 -27.08 -37.33
C GLU A 136 -0.91 -27.21 -38.84
N GLN A 137 -1.97 -27.53 -39.57
CA GLN A 137 -1.96 -27.69 -41.02
C GLN A 137 -2.79 -26.63 -41.74
N PRO A 138 -2.49 -26.36 -43.02
CA PRO A 138 -3.39 -25.63 -43.90
C PRO A 138 -4.78 -26.30 -43.95
N ASN A 139 -5.85 -25.50 -43.99
CA ASN A 139 -7.27 -25.92 -44.04
C ASN A 139 -7.85 -26.61 -42.80
N GLU A 140 -7.17 -26.59 -41.65
CA GLU A 140 -7.72 -27.08 -40.38
C GLU A 140 -8.49 -26.01 -39.57
N CYS A 141 -8.38 -24.75 -39.98
CA CYS A 141 -9.04 -23.62 -39.34
C CYS A 141 -9.85 -22.83 -40.37
N TRP A 142 -11.16 -22.77 -40.19
CA TRP A 142 -12.08 -22.04 -41.05
C TRP A 142 -12.70 -20.91 -40.24
N GLN A 143 -12.45 -19.67 -40.66
CA GLN A 143 -13.08 -18.49 -40.07
C GLN A 143 -14.19 -18.02 -40.99
N SER A 144 -15.40 -17.92 -40.47
CA SER A 144 -16.52 -17.30 -41.19
C SER A 144 -16.50 -15.80 -40.90
N ASP A 145 -16.31 -14.98 -41.93
CA ASP A 145 -16.49 -13.54 -41.87
C ASP A 145 -17.90 -13.17 -42.33
N PHE A 146 -18.73 -12.73 -41.39
CA PHE A 146 -20.03 -12.17 -41.71
C PHE A 146 -19.91 -10.65 -41.81
N THR A 147 -20.39 -10.08 -42.92
CA THR A 147 -20.57 -8.64 -43.09
C THR A 147 -22.08 -8.34 -43.06
N HIS A 148 -22.52 -7.44 -42.18
CA HIS A 148 -23.91 -6.99 -42.07
C HIS A 148 -24.15 -5.70 -42.86
#